data_AF-A0A934S9D0-F1
#
_entry.id   AF-A0A934S9D0-F1
#
_cell.length_a   1.000
_cell.length_b   1.000
_cell.length_c   1.000
_cell.angle_alpha   90.00
_cell.angle_beta   90.00
_cell.angle_gamma   90.00
#
_symmetry.space_group_name_H-M   'P 1'
#
loop_
_entity.id
_entity.type
_entity.pdbx_description
1 polymer ?
#
loop_
_entity_poly.entity_id
_entity_poly.type
_entity_poly.pdbx_seq_one_letter_code
_entity_poly.pdbx_strand_id
1 'polypeptide(L)'
;MLNLLSAVPIASNEAHSKIPLTPSLPILLIVLGIWFFVSGILSKRFGYSRKFLFLTPAATLLAAVIFGAWGLFRDGFIGFSSRYENRLLFAVICRIFMVLLCVPFFLKVYAAWIGKRATAAEKSPGVVGFRAWLSPSNMIFAVLISAFAAGGYQSSFFGIFSLLIICLLVQPMVSSFKAMPSATETDDTLSVEREKILSLLELGTITADECADLLSALSGSSQPSPSSMGSRLTPQRRLTIAGAALLLLAFFLPWFSTDFREIANQLPEPLQYPVIELLSDFKLLNMNYQITGNEVDHGLGWLVLLIGLGTAGLPYIASQMDLATQRTISSIGLGIGGLILIYLTVQNLKIINIGLPLAIVAYILEFLGVMNPNWFKLVQKEIEPEPVP
;
A
#
# COMPACT_ATOMS: atom_id res chain seq x y z
N MET A 1 -63.05 16.51 -8.00
CA MET A 1 -62.30 17.25 -6.96
C MET A 1 -63.00 17.21 -5.59
N LEU A 2 -63.60 16.07 -5.22
CA LEU A 2 -64.12 15.72 -3.88
C LEU A 2 -64.59 14.26 -4.03
N ASN A 3 -64.33 13.39 -3.04
CA ASN A 3 -64.55 11.92 -3.00
C ASN A 3 -63.35 11.01 -3.34
N LEU A 4 -62.23 11.16 -2.63
CA LEU A 4 -61.17 10.15 -2.55
C LEU A 4 -60.47 10.16 -1.17
N LEU A 5 -61.25 10.34 -0.09
CA LEU A 5 -60.76 10.45 1.29
C LEU A 5 -61.51 9.57 2.30
N SER A 6 -62.18 8.51 1.87
CA SER A 6 -62.92 7.62 2.78
C SER A 6 -62.62 6.15 2.52
N ALA A 7 -61.43 5.69 2.94
CA ALA A 7 -61.18 4.30 3.32
C ALA A 7 -59.71 4.13 3.77
N VAL A 8 -59.31 4.79 4.86
CA VAL A 8 -58.17 4.30 5.65
C VAL A 8 -58.78 3.51 6.80
N PRO A 9 -58.77 2.17 6.78
CA PRO A 9 -59.16 1.41 7.94
C PRO A 9 -58.12 1.65 9.03
N ILE A 10 -58.51 2.44 10.03
CA ILE A 10 -57.80 2.52 11.31
C ILE A 10 -58.01 1.16 11.98
N ALA A 11 -57.12 0.22 11.69
CA ALA A 11 -57.02 -1.04 12.41
C ALA A 11 -56.44 -0.76 13.79
N SER A 12 -57.30 -0.30 14.70
CA SER A 12 -57.05 -0.33 16.14
C SER A 12 -57.04 -1.78 16.59
N ASN A 13 -55.86 -2.39 16.65
CA ASN A 13 -55.63 -3.50 17.56
C ASN A 13 -54.22 -3.35 18.13
N GLU A 14 -54.18 -2.77 19.32
CA GLU A 14 -53.11 -2.83 20.29
C GLU A 14 -52.87 -4.30 20.71
N ALA A 15 -52.40 -5.12 19.78
CA ALA A 15 -51.51 -6.18 20.16
C ALA A 15 -50.19 -5.48 20.50
N HIS A 16 -50.07 -5.01 21.75
CA HIS A 16 -48.78 -4.92 22.41
C HIS A 16 -48.17 -6.31 22.33
N SER A 17 -47.56 -6.61 21.19
CA SER A 17 -46.60 -7.68 21.05
C SER A 17 -45.53 -7.30 22.05
N LYS A 18 -45.65 -7.87 23.26
CA LYS A 18 -44.50 -8.08 24.14
C LYS A 18 -43.50 -8.74 23.21
N ILE A 19 -42.61 -7.93 22.62
CA ILE A 19 -41.43 -8.43 21.93
C ILE A 19 -40.84 -9.28 23.03
N PRO A 20 -40.92 -10.63 22.94
CA PRO A 20 -40.41 -11.44 24.01
C PRO A 20 -38.98 -10.99 24.16
N LEU A 21 -38.56 -10.60 25.38
CA LEU A 21 -37.15 -10.43 25.68
C LEU A 21 -36.54 -11.80 25.38
N THR A 22 -36.10 -11.90 24.14
CA THR A 22 -35.81 -13.10 23.39
C THR A 22 -34.41 -13.54 23.83
N PRO A 23 -33.98 -14.77 23.52
CA PRO A 23 -32.67 -15.32 23.86
C PRO A 23 -31.43 -14.51 23.37
N SER A 24 -31.60 -13.29 22.90
CA SER A 24 -30.54 -12.39 22.43
C SER A 24 -29.65 -11.83 23.56
N LEU A 25 -30.18 -11.62 24.77
CA LEU A 25 -29.40 -11.08 25.89
C LEU A 25 -28.23 -12.00 26.33
N PRO A 26 -28.43 -13.32 26.56
CA PRO A 26 -27.31 -14.20 26.89
C PRO A 26 -26.30 -14.33 25.75
N ILE A 27 -26.75 -14.34 24.49
CA ILE A 27 -25.87 -14.36 23.32
C ILE A 27 -25.01 -13.09 23.28
N LEU A 28 -25.60 -11.92 23.51
CA LEU A 28 -24.89 -10.64 23.53
C LEU A 28 -23.85 -10.59 24.66
N LEU A 29 -24.17 -11.12 25.85
CA LEU A 29 -23.22 -11.23 26.95
C LEU A 29 -22.06 -12.18 26.63
N ILE A 30 -22.32 -13.32 25.98
CA ILE A 30 -21.27 -14.25 25.54
C ILE A 30 -20.37 -13.57 24.51
N VAL A 31 -20.95 -12.89 23.51
CA VAL A 31 -20.19 -12.15 22.48
C VAL A 31 -19.32 -11.06 23.11
N LEU A 32 -19.87 -10.29 24.06
CA LEU A 32 -19.09 -9.30 24.81
C LEU A 32 -17.98 -9.94 25.64
N GLY A 33 -18.27 -11.06 26.32
CA GLY A 33 -17.26 -11.81 27.09
C GLY A 33 -16.08 -12.25 26.21
N ILE A 34 -16.38 -12.85 25.05
CA ILE A 34 -15.37 -13.25 24.06
C ILE A 34 -14.62 -12.02 23.53
N TRP A 35 -15.32 -10.92 23.26
CA TRP A 35 -14.73 -9.66 22.79
C TRP A 35 -13.69 -9.11 23.77
N PHE A 36 -14.06 -9.00 25.05
CA PHE A 36 -13.16 -8.54 26.11
C PHE A 36 -11.99 -9.49 26.30
N PHE A 37 -12.22 -10.81 26.23
CA PHE A 37 -11.17 -11.82 26.36
C PHE A 37 -10.14 -11.73 25.22
N VAL A 38 -10.60 -11.69 23.96
CA VAL A 38 -9.75 -11.59 22.78
C VAL A 38 -9.00 -10.25 22.75
N SER A 39 -9.69 -9.15 23.03
CA SER A 39 -9.07 -7.82 23.16
C SER A 39 -8.00 -7.80 24.25
N GLY A 40 -8.23 -8.48 25.38
CA GLY A 40 -7.26 -8.62 26.47
C GLY A 40 -6.01 -9.40 26.05
N ILE A 41 -6.18 -10.53 25.35
CA ILE A 41 -5.06 -11.34 24.82
C ILE A 41 -4.26 -10.53 23.80
N LEU A 42 -4.92 -9.87 22.86
CA LEU A 42 -4.29 -9.01 21.86
C LEU A 42 -3.53 -7.88 22.54
N SER A 43 -4.14 -7.24 23.53
CA SER A 43 -3.53 -6.14 24.27
C SER A 43 -2.24 -6.57 24.98
N LYS A 44 -2.26 -7.77 25.59
CA LYS A 44 -1.07 -8.36 26.21
C LYS A 44 0.00 -8.69 25.19
N ARG A 45 -0.37 -9.28 24.05
CA ARG A 45 0.57 -9.64 22.97
C ARG A 45 1.26 -8.42 22.35
N PHE A 46 0.57 -7.29 22.28
CA PHE A 46 1.13 -6.03 21.79
C PHE A 46 1.82 -5.18 22.88
N GLY A 47 1.94 -5.70 24.11
CA GLY A 47 2.67 -5.05 25.19
C GLY A 47 2.03 -3.74 25.66
N TYR A 48 0.71 -3.60 25.58
CA TYR A 48 0.04 -2.43 26.14
C TYR A 48 0.15 -2.42 27.67
N SER A 49 0.45 -1.24 28.24
CA SER A 49 0.45 -1.03 29.69
C SER A 49 -0.93 -1.38 30.27
N ARG A 50 -0.97 -1.87 31.52
CA ARG A 50 -2.21 -2.24 32.22
C ARG A 50 -3.28 -1.13 32.21
N LYS A 51 -2.86 0.15 32.18
CA LYS A 51 -3.77 1.31 32.07
C LYS A 51 -4.55 1.34 30.75
N PHE A 52 -3.99 0.82 29.66
CA PHE A 52 -4.62 0.75 28.34
C PHE A 52 -5.45 -0.52 28.14
N LEU A 53 -5.40 -1.48 29.06
CA LEU A 53 -6.10 -2.76 28.94
C LEU A 53 -7.62 -2.59 28.93
N PHE A 54 -8.15 -1.54 29.58
CA PHE A 54 -9.58 -1.21 29.58
C PHE A 54 -9.97 -0.25 28.45
N LEU A 55 -9.05 0.62 28.02
CA LEU A 55 -9.32 1.59 26.96
C LEU A 55 -9.43 0.92 25.59
N THR A 56 -8.62 -0.11 25.34
CA THR A 56 -8.58 -0.85 24.08
C THR A 56 -9.91 -1.56 23.76
N PRO A 57 -10.51 -2.38 24.65
CA PRO A 57 -11.79 -3.02 24.39
C PRO A 57 -12.95 -2.01 24.25
N ALA A 58 -12.90 -0.89 24.98
CA ALA A 58 -13.89 0.17 24.83
C ALA A 58 -13.80 0.85 23.45
N ALA A 59 -12.57 1.18 23.01
CA ALA A 59 -12.33 1.78 21.70
C ALA A 59 -12.68 0.82 20.55
N THR A 60 -12.35 -0.47 20.69
CA THR A 60 -12.72 -1.48 19.70
C THR A 60 -14.24 -1.64 19.64
N LEU A 61 -14.93 -1.68 20.79
CA LEU A 61 -16.38 -1.83 20.85
C LEU A 61 -17.09 -0.63 20.21
N LEU A 62 -16.64 0.60 20.53
CA LEU A 62 -17.15 1.82 19.92
C LEU A 62 -16.96 1.82 18.40
N ALA A 63 -15.76 1.44 17.93
CA ALA A 63 -15.51 1.27 16.50
C ALA A 63 -16.41 0.20 15.90
N ALA A 64 -16.66 -0.92 16.58
CA ALA A 64 -17.48 -2.01 16.06
C ALA A 64 -18.94 -1.58 15.90
N VAL A 65 -19.46 -0.78 16.84
CA VAL A 65 -20.80 -0.19 16.75
C VAL A 65 -20.88 0.78 15.58
N ILE A 66 -19.90 1.67 15.41
CA ILE A 66 -19.88 2.65 14.31
C ILE A 66 -19.80 1.95 12.95
N PHE A 67 -18.82 1.06 12.77
CA PHE A 67 -18.62 0.33 11.52
C PHE A 67 -19.77 -0.65 11.23
N GLY A 68 -20.33 -1.27 12.26
CA GLY A 68 -21.52 -2.12 12.16
C GLY A 68 -22.74 -1.33 11.70
N ALA A 69 -23.01 -0.18 12.32
CA ALA A 69 -24.11 0.72 11.94
C ALA A 69 -23.94 1.25 10.51
N TRP A 70 -22.72 1.65 10.13
CA TRP A 70 -22.41 2.07 8.76
C TRP A 70 -22.68 0.95 7.75
N GLY A 71 -22.24 -0.27 8.07
CA GLY A 71 -22.48 -1.43 7.22
C GLY A 71 -23.98 -1.73 7.06
N LEU A 72 -24.74 -1.70 8.17
CA LEU A 72 -26.19 -1.87 8.12
C LEU A 72 -26.90 -0.77 7.34
N PHE A 73 -26.43 0.47 7.44
CA PHE A 73 -26.95 1.59 6.66
C PHE A 73 -26.70 1.40 5.15
N ARG A 74 -25.47 1.02 4.77
CA ARG A 74 -25.09 0.71 3.39
C ARG A 74 -25.93 -0.44 2.83
N ASP A 75 -26.07 -1.53 3.58
CA ASP A 75 -26.82 -2.71 3.14
C ASP A 75 -28.34 -2.46 3.10
N GLY A 76 -28.85 -1.68 4.07
CA GLY A 76 -30.26 -1.30 4.15
C GLY A 76 -30.73 -0.46 2.95
N PHE A 77 -29.82 0.31 2.36
CA PHE A 77 -30.08 1.07 1.14
C PHE A 77 -30.28 0.16 -0.10
N ILE A 78 -29.75 -1.06 -0.08
CA ILE A 78 -29.72 -1.97 -1.25
C ILE A 78 -30.94 -2.93 -1.28
N GLY A 79 -31.87 -2.79 -0.33
CA GLY A 79 -33.11 -3.56 -0.31
C GLY A 79 -32.94 -4.92 0.39
N PHE A 80 -33.52 -5.03 1.58
CA PHE A 80 -33.53 -6.28 2.36
C PHE A 80 -34.43 -7.32 1.69
N SER A 81 -33.83 -8.27 0.94
CA SER A 81 -34.52 -9.49 0.54
C SER A 81 -34.32 -10.58 1.61
N SER A 82 -35.40 -11.27 1.99
CA SER A 82 -35.41 -12.32 3.02
C SER A 82 -34.52 -13.54 2.70
N ARG A 83 -34.02 -13.68 1.46
CA ARG A 83 -33.05 -14.74 1.09
C ARG A 83 -31.64 -14.54 1.64
N TYR A 84 -31.38 -13.44 2.37
CA TYR A 84 -30.02 -13.07 2.79
C TYR A 84 -29.73 -13.21 4.29
N GLU A 85 -30.61 -13.80 5.12
CA GLU A 85 -30.41 -13.87 6.57
C GLU A 85 -29.07 -14.52 6.97
N ASN A 86 -28.72 -15.67 6.37
CA ASN A 86 -27.44 -16.34 6.66
C ASN A 86 -26.22 -15.53 6.18
N ARG A 87 -26.33 -14.83 5.04
CA ARG A 87 -25.23 -13.99 4.53
C ARG A 87 -25.03 -12.76 5.39
N LEU A 88 -26.11 -12.19 5.93
CA LEU A 88 -26.06 -11.01 6.78
C LEU A 88 -25.39 -11.33 8.11
N LEU A 89 -25.74 -12.45 8.74
CA LEU A 89 -25.09 -12.88 9.97
C LEU A 89 -23.58 -13.10 9.77
N PHE A 90 -23.19 -13.78 8.69
CA PHE A 90 -21.78 -13.94 8.32
C PHE A 90 -21.07 -12.60 8.13
N ALA A 91 -21.66 -11.67 7.36
CA ALA A 91 -21.09 -10.35 7.12
C ALA A 91 -20.93 -9.53 8.42
N VAL A 92 -21.92 -9.58 9.31
CA VAL A 92 -21.87 -8.92 10.64
C VAL A 92 -20.74 -9.49 11.48
N ILE A 93 -20.61 -10.82 11.55
CA ILE A 93 -19.50 -11.47 12.25
C ILE A 93 -18.16 -11.03 11.67
N CYS A 94 -18.02 -11.04 10.34
CA CYS A 94 -16.79 -10.59 9.68
C CYS A 94 -16.46 -9.12 10.01
N ARG A 95 -17.44 -8.21 10.02
CA ARG A 95 -17.23 -6.80 10.38
C ARG A 95 -16.76 -6.63 11.83
N ILE A 96 -17.37 -7.37 12.75
CA ILE A 96 -17.00 -7.40 14.17
C ILE A 96 -15.55 -7.85 14.34
N PHE A 97 -15.18 -8.99 13.75
CA PHE A 97 -13.81 -9.51 13.80
C PHE A 97 -12.80 -8.59 13.09
N MET A 98 -13.19 -7.95 11.98
CA MET A 98 -12.34 -6.99 11.30
C MET A 98 -11.96 -5.85 12.24
N VAL A 99 -12.94 -5.22 12.91
CA VAL A 99 -12.65 -4.11 13.84
C VAL A 99 -11.81 -4.58 15.02
N LEU A 100 -12.11 -5.76 15.57
CA LEU A 100 -11.37 -6.35 16.69
C LEU A 100 -9.88 -6.54 16.39
N LEU A 101 -9.53 -6.89 15.15
CA LEU A 101 -8.15 -7.10 14.70
C LEU A 101 -7.49 -5.80 14.23
N CYS A 102 -8.25 -4.96 13.52
CA CYS A 102 -7.78 -3.74 12.87
C CYS A 102 -7.32 -2.71 13.90
N VAL A 103 -8.14 -2.40 14.91
CA VAL A 103 -7.81 -1.38 15.92
C VAL A 103 -6.50 -1.66 16.66
N PRO A 104 -6.27 -2.85 17.28
CA PRO A 104 -5.02 -3.09 17.99
C PRO A 104 -3.82 -3.20 17.04
N PHE A 105 -4.02 -3.68 15.80
CA PHE A 105 -2.98 -3.71 14.78
C PHE A 105 -2.52 -2.29 14.41
N PHE A 106 -3.45 -1.39 14.06
CA PHE A 106 -3.11 -0.02 13.71
C PHE A 106 -2.56 0.77 14.90
N LEU A 107 -3.07 0.55 16.11
CA LEU A 107 -2.48 1.15 17.32
C LEU A 107 -1.03 0.69 17.53
N LYS A 108 -0.71 -0.58 17.26
CA LYS A 108 0.67 -1.10 17.31
C LYS A 108 1.54 -0.41 16.26
N VAL A 109 1.08 -0.39 15.01
CA VAL A 109 1.80 0.23 13.88
C VAL A 109 2.05 1.72 14.16
N TYR A 110 1.02 2.46 14.59
CA TYR A 110 1.12 3.86 14.97
C TYR A 110 2.09 4.10 16.13
N ALA A 111 2.02 3.29 17.19
CA ALA A 111 2.94 3.40 18.32
C ALA A 111 4.40 3.10 17.92
N ALA A 112 4.61 2.20 16.96
CA ALA A 112 5.92 1.91 16.39
C ALA A 112 6.40 3.05 15.46
N TRP A 113 5.51 3.69 14.68
CA TRP A 113 5.83 4.85 13.84
C TRP A 113 6.30 6.06 14.65
N ILE A 114 5.66 6.34 15.79
CA ILE A 114 6.07 7.42 16.72
C ILE A 114 7.37 7.07 17.48
N GLY A 115 7.90 5.85 17.31
CA GLY A 115 9.15 5.42 17.94
C GLY A 115 9.03 5.08 19.42
N LYS A 116 7.83 5.17 20.02
CA LYS A 116 7.56 4.82 21.42
C LYS A 116 7.75 3.32 21.71
N ARG A 117 7.48 2.46 20.73
CA ARG A 117 7.51 1.00 20.91
C ARG A 117 8.16 0.21 19.77
N ALA A 118 8.82 0.88 18.83
CA ALA A 118 9.57 0.16 17.81
C ALA A 118 10.72 -0.61 18.48
N THR A 119 10.78 -1.92 18.25
CA THR A 119 11.88 -2.78 18.70
C THR A 119 13.20 -2.34 18.05
N ALA A 120 14.35 -2.70 18.64
CA ALA A 120 15.66 -2.38 18.05
C ALA A 120 15.78 -2.92 16.61
N ALA A 121 15.22 -4.10 16.34
CA ALA A 121 15.16 -4.66 14.99
C ALA A 121 14.26 -3.85 14.05
N GLU A 122 13.08 -3.41 14.48
CA GLU A 122 12.19 -2.55 13.66
C GLU A 122 12.77 -1.16 13.38
N LYS A 123 13.68 -0.67 14.24
CA LYS A 123 14.41 0.60 14.05
C LYS A 123 15.62 0.43 13.14
N SER A 124 16.17 -0.77 13.02
CA SER A 124 17.37 -1.00 12.21
C SER A 124 17.09 -0.70 10.74
N PRO A 125 17.98 0.02 10.05
CA PRO A 125 17.82 0.29 8.62
C PRO A 125 18.05 -0.99 7.79
N GLY A 126 17.49 -1.01 6.59
CA GLY A 126 17.71 -2.10 5.63
C GLY A 126 16.97 -3.39 5.95
N VAL A 127 17.48 -4.52 5.45
CA VAL A 127 16.78 -5.81 5.39
C VAL A 127 16.29 -6.31 6.75
N VAL A 128 17.07 -6.05 7.81
CA VAL A 128 16.72 -6.46 9.18
C VAL A 128 15.45 -5.73 9.65
N GLY A 129 15.35 -4.43 9.37
CA GLY A 129 14.15 -3.63 9.60
C GLY A 129 12.96 -4.15 8.80
N PHE A 130 13.12 -4.33 7.48
CA PHE A 130 12.05 -4.86 6.61
C PHE A 130 11.52 -6.21 7.12
N ARG A 131 12.41 -7.14 7.50
CA ARG A 131 12.02 -8.46 8.02
C ARG A 131 11.30 -8.37 9.36
N ALA A 132 11.70 -7.45 10.24
CA ALA A 132 11.03 -7.23 11.51
C ALA A 132 9.60 -6.68 11.32
N TRP A 133 9.44 -5.72 10.39
CA TRP A 133 8.13 -5.16 10.03
C TRP A 133 7.22 -6.16 9.31
N LEU A 134 7.79 -7.00 8.43
CA LEU A 134 7.11 -8.13 7.78
C LEU A 134 7.13 -9.42 8.60
N SER A 135 7.22 -9.32 9.93
CA SER A 135 7.21 -10.51 10.79
C SER A 135 5.98 -11.40 10.50
N PRO A 136 6.09 -12.74 10.63
CA PRO A 136 4.98 -13.65 10.38
C PRO A 136 3.72 -13.28 11.17
N SER A 137 3.89 -12.73 12.38
CA SER A 137 2.76 -12.25 13.18
C SER A 137 2.03 -11.11 12.49
N ASN A 138 2.72 -10.10 11.97
CA ASN A 138 2.10 -8.96 11.28
C ASN A 138 1.45 -9.43 9.95
N MET A 139 2.08 -10.35 9.23
CA MET A 139 1.53 -10.95 8.01
C MET A 139 0.22 -11.70 8.27
N ILE A 140 0.16 -12.51 9.34
CA ILE A 140 -1.07 -13.21 9.75
C ILE A 140 -2.19 -12.20 10.04
N PHE A 141 -1.90 -11.11 10.78
CA PHE A 141 -2.90 -10.05 11.01
C PHE A 141 -3.36 -9.40 9.71
N ALA A 142 -2.44 -9.08 8.80
CA ALA A 142 -2.79 -8.48 7.51
C ALA A 142 -3.70 -9.40 6.68
N VAL A 143 -3.40 -10.70 6.61
CA VAL A 143 -4.24 -11.69 5.93
C VAL A 143 -5.62 -11.79 6.58
N LEU A 144 -5.69 -11.92 7.91
CA LEU A 144 -6.96 -12.02 8.62
C LEU A 144 -7.82 -10.77 8.45
N ILE A 145 -7.25 -9.57 8.64
CA ILE A 145 -7.97 -8.30 8.44
C ILE A 145 -8.52 -8.22 7.02
N SER A 146 -7.72 -8.59 6.02
CA SER A 146 -8.13 -8.57 4.61
C SER A 146 -9.25 -9.58 4.32
N ALA A 147 -9.17 -10.80 4.88
CA ALA A 147 -10.19 -11.83 4.73
C ALA A 147 -11.53 -11.40 5.35
N PHE A 148 -11.49 -10.84 6.57
CA PHE A 148 -12.70 -10.35 7.24
C PHE A 148 -13.28 -9.11 6.57
N ALA A 149 -12.44 -8.21 6.05
CA ALA A 149 -12.91 -7.06 5.32
C ALA A 149 -13.54 -7.45 3.96
N ALA A 150 -12.97 -8.44 3.26
CA ALA A 150 -13.56 -8.99 2.04
C ALA A 150 -14.92 -9.66 2.33
N GLY A 151 -15.01 -10.47 3.38
CA GLY A 151 -16.26 -11.12 3.78
C GLY A 151 -17.33 -10.14 4.31
N GLY A 152 -16.92 -9.07 5.00
CA GLY A 152 -17.83 -8.12 5.63
C GLY A 152 -18.29 -6.97 4.73
N TYR A 153 -17.43 -6.48 3.84
CA TYR A 153 -17.70 -5.29 3.01
C TYR A 153 -17.74 -5.56 1.51
N GLN A 154 -17.51 -6.81 1.11
CA GLN A 154 -17.31 -7.19 -0.30
C GLN A 154 -16.15 -6.42 -0.95
N SER A 155 -15.16 -6.04 -0.14
CA SER A 155 -13.96 -5.36 -0.62
C SER A 155 -12.98 -6.34 -1.24
N SER A 156 -12.13 -5.88 -2.15
CA SER A 156 -11.05 -6.70 -2.70
C SER A 156 -10.09 -7.16 -1.60
N PHE A 157 -9.95 -8.48 -1.42
CA PHE A 157 -9.00 -9.07 -0.47
C PHE A 157 -7.58 -8.57 -0.72
N PHE A 158 -7.13 -8.65 -1.98
CA PHE A 158 -5.78 -8.24 -2.36
C PHE A 158 -5.58 -6.74 -2.21
N GLY A 159 -6.60 -5.92 -2.43
CA GLY A 159 -6.49 -4.48 -2.23
C GLY A 159 -6.22 -4.10 -0.78
N ILE A 160 -7.00 -4.65 0.14
CA ILE A 160 -6.81 -4.40 1.57
C ILE A 160 -5.48 -4.99 2.05
N PHE A 161 -5.12 -6.19 1.58
CA PHE A 161 -3.86 -6.82 1.92
C PHE A 161 -2.68 -5.97 1.46
N SER A 162 -2.68 -5.51 0.21
CA SER A 162 -1.65 -4.65 -0.37
C SER A 162 -1.49 -3.36 0.43
N LEU A 163 -2.60 -2.71 0.79
CA LEU A 163 -2.60 -1.50 1.61
C LEU A 163 -1.96 -1.74 2.98
N LEU A 164 -2.29 -2.85 3.64
CA LEU A 164 -1.69 -3.21 4.93
C LEU A 164 -0.20 -3.51 4.81
N ILE A 165 0.24 -4.18 3.73
CA ILE A 165 1.66 -4.39 3.46
C ILE A 165 2.38 -3.06 3.24
N ILE A 166 1.83 -2.17 2.40
CA ILE A 166 2.39 -0.83 2.18
C ILE A 166 2.50 -0.09 3.50
N CYS A 167 1.44 -0.09 4.32
CA CYS A 167 1.46 0.51 5.65
C CYS A 167 2.60 -0.05 6.52
N LEU A 168 2.80 -1.37 6.54
CA LEU A 168 3.93 -1.97 7.27
C LEU A 168 5.31 -1.57 6.69
N LEU A 169 5.40 -1.28 5.39
CA LEU A 169 6.64 -0.94 4.70
C LEU A 169 7.02 0.55 4.76
N VAL A 170 6.08 1.47 5.03
CA VAL A 170 6.36 2.91 5.08
C VAL A 170 7.49 3.23 6.06
N GLN A 171 7.45 2.67 7.28
CA GLN A 171 8.46 2.96 8.30
C GLN A 171 9.87 2.46 7.97
N PRO A 172 10.08 1.18 7.58
CA PRO A 172 11.41 0.72 7.20
C PRO A 172 11.94 1.44 5.96
N MET A 173 11.06 1.86 5.03
CA MET A 173 11.48 2.73 3.92
C MET A 173 11.99 4.07 4.44
N VAL A 174 11.23 4.75 5.30
CA VAL A 174 11.63 6.03 5.90
C VAL A 174 12.93 5.91 6.71
N SER A 175 13.11 4.84 7.48
CA SER A 175 14.35 4.62 8.25
C SER A 175 15.53 4.34 7.33
N SER A 176 15.36 3.56 6.26
CA SER A 176 16.38 3.36 5.22
C SER A 176 16.76 4.66 4.50
N PHE A 177 15.80 5.55 4.25
CA PHE A 177 16.10 6.87 3.67
C PHE A 177 16.87 7.77 4.64
N LYS A 178 16.54 7.73 5.94
CA LYS A 178 17.24 8.52 6.97
C LYS A 178 18.64 7.99 7.29
N ALA A 179 18.84 6.68 7.20
CA ALA A 179 20.13 6.05 7.43
C ALA A 179 21.08 6.16 6.22
N MET A 180 20.62 6.75 5.11
CA MET A 180 21.51 7.09 4.02
C MET A 180 22.51 8.11 4.57
N PRO A 181 23.83 7.83 4.52
CA PRO A 181 24.82 8.69 5.16
C PRO A 181 24.66 10.09 4.58
N SER A 182 24.22 11.01 5.42
CA SER A 182 24.37 12.43 5.12
C SER A 182 25.87 12.63 5.03
N ALA A 183 26.37 13.05 3.86
CA ALA A 183 27.80 13.20 3.56
C ALA A 183 28.57 14.18 4.49
N THR A 184 27.90 14.66 5.55
CA THR A 184 28.38 15.61 6.55
C THR A 184 29.02 14.96 7.78
N GLU A 185 28.89 13.64 8.03
CA GLU A 185 29.52 13.03 9.24
C GLU A 185 31.02 12.72 9.09
N THR A 186 31.59 12.85 7.88
CA THR A 186 33.06 12.74 7.70
C THR A 186 33.84 13.93 8.24
N ASP A 187 33.18 15.08 8.46
CA ASP A 187 33.87 16.28 8.96
C ASP A 187 34.24 16.18 10.45
N ASP A 188 33.39 15.55 11.27
CA ASP A 188 33.62 15.48 12.73
C ASP A 188 34.74 14.49 13.10
N THR A 189 34.91 13.39 12.35
CA THR A 189 36.02 12.45 12.59
C THR A 189 37.34 13.03 12.09
N LEU A 190 37.32 13.70 10.94
CA LEU A 190 38.49 14.44 10.44
C LEU A 190 38.86 15.59 11.36
N SER A 191 37.90 16.29 11.98
CA SER A 191 38.20 17.37 12.92
C SER A 191 38.87 16.84 14.20
N VAL A 192 38.40 15.70 14.73
CA VAL A 192 39.01 15.06 15.92
C VAL A 192 40.42 14.55 15.63
N GLU A 193 40.66 13.94 14.46
CA GLU A 193 42.01 13.51 14.06
C GLU A 193 42.94 14.70 13.81
N ARG A 194 42.42 15.79 13.24
CA ARG A 194 43.15 17.04 13.02
C ARG A 194 43.53 17.73 14.34
N GLU A 195 42.61 17.76 15.31
CA GLU A 195 42.86 18.29 16.65
C GLU A 195 43.88 17.44 17.44
N LYS A 196 43.86 16.12 17.25
CA LYS A 196 44.86 15.21 17.82
C LYS A 196 46.26 15.41 17.23
N ILE A 197 46.39 15.70 15.94
CA ILE A 197 47.68 16.00 15.31
C ILE A 197 48.19 17.38 15.73
N LEU A 198 47.31 18.36 15.85
CA LEU A 198 47.67 19.69 16.35
C LEU A 198 48.14 19.64 17.82
N SER A 199 47.49 18.85 18.67
CA SER A 199 47.95 18.69 20.06
C SER A 199 49.31 17.97 20.18
N LEU A 200 49.62 17.04 19.28
CA LEU A 200 50.94 16.40 19.22
C LEU A 200 52.03 17.39 18.74
N LEU A 201 51.69 18.34 17.87
CA LEU A 201 52.59 19.44 17.49
C LEU A 201 52.85 20.39 18.67
N GLU A 202 51.81 20.76 19.42
CA GLU A 202 51.95 21.61 20.62
C GLU A 202 52.78 20.95 21.73
N LEU A 203 52.71 19.62 21.84
CA LEU A 203 53.54 18.81 22.75
C LEU A 203 55.00 18.68 22.29
N GLY A 204 55.34 19.14 21.08
CA GLY A 204 56.68 19.03 20.51
C GLY A 204 57.13 17.59 20.21
N THR A 205 56.18 16.65 20.16
CA THR A 205 56.48 15.24 19.86
C THR A 205 56.66 14.97 18.37
N ILE A 206 56.17 15.87 17.52
CA ILE A 206 56.33 15.85 16.06
C ILE A 206 56.82 17.22 15.60
N THR A 207 57.62 17.21 14.54
CA THR A 207 58.13 18.41 13.89
C THR A 207 57.07 19.04 12.98
N ALA A 208 57.25 20.32 12.64
CA ALA A 208 56.32 21.04 11.76
C ALA A 208 56.19 20.39 10.38
N ASP A 209 57.28 19.79 9.86
CA ASP A 209 57.30 19.11 8.57
C ASP A 209 56.51 17.79 8.61
N GLU A 210 56.65 17.00 9.69
CA GLU A 210 55.86 15.78 9.91
C GLU A 210 54.37 16.08 10.09
N CYS A 211 54.04 17.21 10.73
CA CYS A 211 52.66 17.68 10.86
C CYS A 211 52.06 18.06 9.49
N ALA A 212 52.81 18.76 8.64
CA ALA A 212 52.38 19.10 7.28
C ALA A 212 52.16 17.83 6.44
N ASP A 213 53.05 16.85 6.54
CA ASP A 213 52.92 15.57 5.84
C ASP A 213 51.72 14.75 6.34
N LEU A 214 51.47 14.70 7.66
CA LEU A 214 50.32 14.02 8.25
C LEU A 214 49.00 14.70 7.92
N LEU A 215 48.96 16.04 7.90
CA LEU A 215 47.80 16.80 7.47
C LEU A 215 47.54 16.65 5.97
N SER A 216 48.58 16.60 5.14
CA SER A 216 48.44 16.33 3.71
C SER A 216 47.99 14.88 3.48
N ALA A 217 48.49 13.92 4.26
CA ALA A 217 48.11 12.51 4.22
C ALA A 217 46.67 12.30 4.70
N LEU A 218 46.16 13.07 5.66
CA LEU A 218 44.74 13.08 6.02
C LEU A 218 43.85 13.72 4.95
N SER A 219 44.35 14.78 4.30
CA SER A 219 43.65 15.40 3.16
C SER A 219 43.66 14.50 1.91
N GLY A 220 44.64 13.60 1.80
CA GLY A 220 44.79 12.63 0.71
C GLY A 220 44.18 11.26 0.99
N SER A 221 44.11 10.82 2.26
CA SER A 221 43.43 9.57 2.67
C SER A 221 41.91 9.73 2.72
N SER A 222 41.44 10.97 2.75
CA SER A 222 40.07 11.38 2.42
C SER A 222 39.84 11.54 0.92
N GLN A 223 40.73 11.03 0.06
CA GLN A 223 40.31 10.65 -1.27
C GLN A 223 39.56 9.32 -1.12
N PRO A 224 38.21 9.31 -1.08
CA PRO A 224 37.49 8.07 -1.10
C PRO A 224 37.98 7.33 -2.35
N SER A 225 38.39 6.08 -2.17
CA SER A 225 38.30 5.12 -3.26
C SER A 225 36.95 5.38 -3.97
N PRO A 226 36.87 5.42 -5.31
CA PRO A 226 35.67 5.81 -6.07
C PRO A 226 34.43 4.91 -5.84
N SER A 227 34.37 4.14 -4.76
CA SER A 227 33.16 3.72 -4.08
C SER A 227 32.56 4.78 -3.15
N SER A 228 32.76 6.09 -3.41
CA SER A 228 31.86 7.13 -2.91
C SER A 228 30.48 6.91 -3.56
N MET A 229 29.76 5.97 -2.96
CA MET A 229 28.38 5.56 -3.21
C MET A 229 27.37 6.67 -2.85
N GLY A 230 27.79 7.93 -2.96
CA GLY A 230 27.03 9.13 -2.72
C GLY A 230 26.59 9.76 -4.05
N SER A 231 25.30 9.64 -4.33
CA SER A 231 24.46 10.55 -5.14
C SER A 231 24.27 10.35 -6.64
N ARG A 232 25.09 9.60 -7.38
CA ARG A 232 24.70 9.24 -8.76
C ARG A 232 23.92 7.94 -8.76
N LEU A 233 22.61 8.05 -8.50
CA LEU A 233 21.62 7.04 -8.88
C LEU A 233 21.98 6.60 -10.30
N THR A 234 22.42 5.35 -10.46
CA THR A 234 22.74 4.80 -11.77
C THR A 234 21.54 5.04 -12.69
N PRO A 235 21.75 5.35 -13.98
CA PRO A 235 20.63 5.60 -14.91
C PRO A 235 19.60 4.47 -14.88
N GLN A 236 20.09 3.24 -14.67
CA GLN A 236 19.30 2.04 -14.43
C GLN A 236 18.33 2.18 -13.24
N ARG A 237 18.81 2.67 -12.09
CA ARG A 237 18.02 2.86 -10.87
C ARG A 237 17.02 4.00 -11.02
N ARG A 238 17.33 5.03 -11.81
CA ARG A 238 16.38 6.11 -12.13
C ARG A 238 15.21 5.59 -12.94
N LEU A 239 15.46 4.72 -13.93
CA LEU A 239 14.42 4.10 -14.74
C LEU A 239 13.52 3.17 -13.93
N THR A 240 14.07 2.36 -13.02
CA THR A 240 13.25 1.50 -12.18
C THR A 240 12.39 2.30 -11.19
N ILE A 241 12.93 3.36 -10.58
CA ILE A 241 12.14 4.27 -9.75
C ILE A 241 11.06 4.98 -10.58
N ALA A 242 11.42 5.47 -11.78
CA ALA A 242 10.47 6.15 -12.66
C ALA A 242 9.35 5.20 -13.12
N GLY A 243 9.67 3.96 -13.46
CA GLY A 243 8.71 2.91 -13.76
C GLY A 243 7.77 2.65 -12.57
N ALA A 244 8.31 2.47 -11.37
CA ALA A 244 7.50 2.28 -10.17
C ALA A 244 6.60 3.48 -9.84
N ALA A 245 7.11 4.70 -9.99
CA ALA A 245 6.34 5.93 -9.79
C ALA A 245 5.23 6.06 -10.84
N LEU A 246 5.53 5.75 -12.11
CA LEU A 246 4.56 5.74 -13.19
C LEU A 246 3.49 4.67 -12.97
N LEU A 247 3.87 3.49 -12.45
CA LEU A 247 2.97 2.39 -12.12
C LEU A 247 2.03 2.79 -10.99
N LEU A 248 2.57 3.44 -9.95
CA LEU A 248 1.80 3.97 -8.83
C LEU A 248 0.84 5.06 -9.33
N LEU A 249 1.33 6.00 -10.16
CA LEU A 249 0.49 7.01 -10.81
C LEU A 249 -0.62 6.35 -11.65
N ALA A 250 -0.29 5.37 -12.48
CA ALA A 250 -1.23 4.64 -13.33
C ALA A 250 -2.30 3.90 -12.52
N PHE A 251 -1.93 3.43 -11.33
CA PHE A 251 -2.84 2.72 -10.45
C PHE A 251 -3.83 3.65 -9.73
N PHE A 252 -3.35 4.81 -9.25
CA PHE A 252 -4.21 5.81 -8.61
C PHE A 252 -4.94 6.70 -9.61
N LEU A 253 -4.44 6.78 -10.85
CA LEU A 253 -5.21 7.28 -11.96
C LEU A 253 -6.45 6.41 -12.05
N PRO A 254 -7.62 7.05 -12.03
CA PRO A 254 -8.83 6.31 -11.93
C PRO A 254 -8.93 5.41 -13.17
N TRP A 255 -9.09 4.13 -12.91
CA TRP A 255 -9.51 3.12 -13.88
C TRP A 255 -10.98 3.35 -14.20
N PHE A 256 -11.37 4.61 -14.43
CA PHE A 256 -12.71 5.00 -14.78
C PHE A 256 -12.99 4.35 -16.12
N SER A 257 -13.72 3.24 -16.05
CA SER A 257 -14.74 2.97 -17.06
C SER A 257 -15.68 4.17 -16.99
N THR A 258 -15.39 5.18 -17.80
CA THR A 258 -16.38 6.21 -18.04
C THR A 258 -17.44 5.52 -18.87
N ASP A 259 -18.61 5.34 -18.27
CA ASP A 259 -19.74 4.78 -19.00
C ASP A 259 -20.07 5.81 -20.09
N PHE A 260 -19.64 5.54 -21.32
CA PHE A 260 -19.81 6.48 -22.44
C PHE A 260 -21.28 6.84 -22.62
N ARG A 261 -22.19 5.97 -22.15
CA ARG A 261 -23.62 6.22 -22.08
C ARG A 261 -24.00 7.32 -21.09
N GLU A 262 -23.37 7.37 -19.92
CA GLU A 262 -23.59 8.43 -18.93
C GLU A 262 -23.06 9.78 -19.44
N ILE A 263 -21.89 9.78 -20.08
CA ILE A 263 -21.34 10.98 -20.74
C ILE A 263 -22.22 11.42 -21.92
N ALA A 264 -22.67 10.46 -22.74
CA ALA A 264 -23.61 10.72 -23.83
C ALA A 264 -24.91 11.36 -23.32
N ASN A 265 -25.44 10.89 -22.19
CA ASN A 265 -26.64 11.44 -21.59
C ASN A 265 -26.43 12.83 -20.92
N GLN A 266 -25.18 13.21 -20.62
CA GLN A 266 -24.83 14.52 -20.08
C GLN A 266 -24.52 15.57 -21.16
N LEU A 267 -24.31 15.16 -22.41
CA LEU A 267 -24.15 16.09 -23.54
C LEU A 267 -25.47 16.79 -23.85
N PRO A 268 -25.46 18.07 -24.29
CA PRO A 268 -26.68 18.75 -24.71
C PRO A 268 -27.32 18.04 -25.91
N GLU A 269 -28.65 17.97 -25.96
CA GLU A 269 -29.46 17.24 -26.95
C GLU A 269 -28.97 17.29 -28.42
N PRO A 270 -28.53 18.44 -28.98
CA PRO A 270 -28.05 18.48 -30.37
C PRO A 270 -26.78 17.65 -30.63
N LEU A 271 -25.97 17.39 -29.60
CA LEU A 271 -24.76 16.58 -29.69
C LEU A 271 -24.97 15.13 -29.26
N GLN A 272 -26.08 14.80 -28.59
CA GLN A 272 -26.34 13.44 -28.12
C GLN A 272 -26.50 12.46 -29.28
N TYR A 273 -27.35 12.79 -30.26
CA TYR A 273 -27.70 11.88 -31.36
C TYR A 273 -26.50 11.43 -32.20
N PRO A 274 -25.63 12.32 -32.73
CA PRO A 274 -24.50 11.89 -33.56
C PRO A 274 -23.45 11.10 -32.77
N VAL A 275 -23.27 11.41 -31.47
CA VAL A 275 -22.32 10.68 -30.62
C VAL A 275 -22.86 9.29 -30.26
N ILE A 276 -24.16 9.18 -29.98
CA ILE A 276 -24.81 7.90 -29.71
C ILE A 276 -24.81 7.03 -30.97
N GLU A 277 -25.12 7.60 -32.14
CA GLU A 277 -25.12 6.87 -33.41
C GLU A 277 -23.71 6.33 -33.74
N LEU A 278 -22.68 7.18 -33.65
CA LEU A 278 -21.27 6.78 -33.82
C LEU A 278 -20.88 5.67 -32.84
N LEU A 279 -21.19 5.81 -31.55
CA LEU A 279 -20.87 4.79 -30.53
C LEU A 279 -21.68 3.49 -30.72
N SER A 280 -22.89 3.60 -31.29
CA SER A 280 -23.76 2.44 -31.56
C SER A 280 -23.24 1.62 -32.72
N ASP A 281 -22.69 2.27 -33.76
CA ASP A 281 -22.02 1.61 -34.88
C ASP A 281 -20.79 0.82 -34.41
N PHE A 282 -20.08 1.32 -33.39
CA PHE A 282 -18.98 0.59 -32.75
C PHE A 282 -19.44 -0.52 -31.77
N LYS A 283 -20.75 -0.77 -31.61
CA LYS A 283 -21.33 -1.68 -30.59
C LYS A 283 -20.93 -1.36 -29.14
N LEU A 284 -20.51 -0.13 -28.84
CA LEU A 284 -20.01 0.25 -27.52
C LEU A 284 -21.13 0.55 -26.52
N LEU A 285 -22.33 0.94 -26.98
CA LEU A 285 -23.43 1.40 -26.12
C LEU A 285 -24.24 0.33 -25.39
N ASN A 286 -24.10 -0.95 -25.78
CA ASN A 286 -24.89 -2.04 -25.19
C ASN A 286 -24.16 -2.81 -24.08
N MET A 287 -23.04 -2.28 -23.59
CA MET A 287 -22.25 -2.89 -22.52
C MET A 287 -22.33 -2.06 -21.24
N ASN A 288 -23.43 -2.22 -20.49
CA ASN A 288 -23.50 -1.77 -19.09
C ASN A 288 -22.61 -2.69 -18.24
N TYR A 289 -21.31 -2.45 -18.24
CA TYR A 289 -20.39 -2.97 -17.22
C TYR A 289 -19.70 -1.79 -16.57
N GLN A 290 -20.29 -1.31 -15.49
CA GLN A 290 -19.65 -0.37 -14.59
C GLN A 290 -18.56 -1.14 -13.84
N ILE A 291 -17.36 -1.20 -14.40
CA ILE A 291 -16.19 -1.75 -13.70
C ILE A 291 -15.66 -0.60 -12.86
N THR A 292 -16.04 -0.57 -11.58
CA THR A 292 -15.35 0.29 -10.62
C THR A 292 -13.92 -0.23 -10.45
N GLY A 293 -12.92 0.61 -10.17
CA GLY A 293 -11.53 0.15 -10.01
C GLY A 293 -11.31 -0.93 -8.92
N ASN A 294 -12.32 -1.18 -8.08
CA ASN A 294 -12.36 -2.29 -7.12
C ASN A 294 -12.83 -3.63 -7.74
N GLU A 295 -13.43 -3.60 -8.93
CA GLU A 295 -13.98 -4.71 -9.74
C GLU A 295 -13.09 -5.07 -10.93
N VAL A 296 -11.80 -4.74 -10.93
CA VAL A 296 -10.85 -5.49 -11.79
C VAL A 296 -10.85 -6.92 -11.25
N ASP A 297 -11.70 -7.78 -11.84
CA ASP A 297 -12.67 -8.73 -11.24
C ASP A 297 -12.32 -9.49 -9.94
N HIS A 298 -11.06 -9.55 -9.52
CA HIS A 298 -10.63 -10.35 -8.38
C HIS A 298 -9.48 -9.68 -7.58
N GLY A 299 -9.25 -8.37 -7.74
CA GLY A 299 -8.10 -7.68 -7.13
C GLY A 299 -6.77 -7.91 -7.86
N LEU A 300 -6.83 -8.37 -9.12
CA LEU A 300 -5.65 -8.62 -9.95
C LEU A 300 -4.84 -7.34 -10.20
N GLY A 301 -5.49 -6.18 -10.33
CA GLY A 301 -4.80 -4.89 -10.47
C GLY A 301 -3.88 -4.59 -9.27
N TRP A 302 -4.33 -4.89 -8.05
CA TRP A 302 -3.51 -4.73 -6.84
C TRP A 302 -2.32 -5.69 -6.82
N LEU A 303 -2.50 -6.89 -7.34
CA LEU A 303 -1.45 -7.89 -7.46
C LEU A 303 -0.37 -7.42 -8.45
N VAL A 304 -0.77 -6.88 -9.61
CA VAL A 304 0.14 -6.25 -10.58
C VAL A 304 0.92 -5.11 -9.92
N LEU A 305 0.23 -4.25 -9.15
CA LEU A 305 0.89 -3.17 -8.41
C LEU A 305 1.90 -3.69 -7.38
N LEU A 306 1.54 -4.70 -6.58
CA LEU A 306 2.45 -5.28 -5.60
C LEU A 306 3.67 -5.93 -6.26
N ILE A 307 3.48 -6.63 -7.37
CA ILE A 307 4.58 -7.24 -8.11
C ILE A 307 5.50 -6.14 -8.63
N GLY A 308 4.97 -5.12 -9.33
CA GLY A 308 5.78 -4.02 -9.87
C GLY A 308 6.53 -3.22 -8.80
N LEU A 309 5.85 -2.83 -7.72
CA LEU A 309 6.53 -2.16 -6.60
C LEU A 309 7.56 -3.07 -5.91
N GLY A 310 7.24 -4.36 -5.77
CA GLY A 310 8.14 -5.37 -5.21
C GLY A 310 9.41 -5.54 -6.05
N THR A 311 9.27 -5.62 -7.38
CA THR A 311 10.40 -5.76 -8.30
C THR A 311 11.27 -4.50 -8.34
N ALA A 312 10.66 -3.31 -8.29
CA ALA A 312 11.38 -2.04 -8.23
C ALA A 312 12.07 -1.81 -6.89
N GLY A 313 11.47 -2.30 -5.79
CA GLY A 313 12.01 -2.21 -4.44
C GLY A 313 13.10 -3.25 -4.14
N LEU A 314 13.16 -4.34 -4.91
CA LEU A 314 14.08 -5.45 -4.69
C LEU A 314 15.56 -5.03 -4.59
N PRO A 315 16.10 -4.11 -5.41
CA PRO A 315 17.47 -3.62 -5.26
C PRO A 315 17.80 -2.93 -3.93
N TYR A 316 16.78 -2.41 -3.26
CA TYR A 316 16.95 -1.72 -1.98
C TYR A 316 16.87 -2.70 -0.82
N ILE A 317 15.99 -3.69 -0.94
CA ILE A 317 15.71 -4.68 0.10
C ILE A 317 16.71 -5.83 0.06
N ALA A 318 17.24 -6.17 -1.11
CA ALA A 318 18.11 -7.32 -1.32
C ALA A 318 19.56 -6.93 -1.62
N SER A 319 20.08 -5.88 -0.98
CA SER A 319 21.46 -5.42 -1.22
C SER A 319 22.54 -6.46 -0.89
N GLN A 320 22.20 -7.49 -0.11
CA GLN A 320 23.07 -8.61 0.24
C GLN A 320 22.94 -9.81 -0.70
N MET A 321 21.95 -9.83 -1.60
CA MET A 321 21.81 -10.91 -2.58
C MET A 321 22.77 -10.70 -3.75
N ASP A 322 23.24 -11.81 -4.32
CA ASP A 322 24.00 -11.76 -5.55
C ASP A 322 23.18 -11.10 -6.67
N LEU A 323 23.86 -10.27 -7.46
CA LEU A 323 23.25 -9.42 -8.48
C LEU A 323 22.58 -10.26 -9.58
N ALA A 324 23.13 -11.44 -9.88
CA ALA A 324 22.52 -12.39 -10.80
C ALA A 324 21.18 -12.92 -10.25
N THR A 325 21.15 -13.31 -8.98
CA THR A 325 19.93 -13.81 -8.33
C THR A 325 18.85 -12.73 -8.25
N GLN A 326 19.25 -11.51 -7.88
CA GLN A 326 18.36 -10.35 -7.85
C GLN A 326 17.72 -10.08 -9.21
N ARG A 327 18.51 -10.10 -10.30
CA ARG A 327 17.99 -9.90 -11.67
C ARG A 327 17.04 -11.02 -12.08
N THR A 328 17.36 -12.27 -11.75
CA THR A 328 16.49 -13.41 -12.05
C THR A 328 15.15 -13.29 -11.33
N ILE A 329 15.14 -12.96 -10.04
CA ILE A 329 13.89 -12.79 -9.28
C ILE A 329 13.09 -11.61 -9.82
N SER A 330 13.76 -10.48 -10.10
CA SER A 330 13.10 -9.28 -10.64
C SER A 330 12.48 -9.54 -12.02
N SER A 331 13.20 -10.23 -12.91
CA SER A 331 12.69 -10.59 -14.24
C SER A 331 11.54 -11.61 -14.19
N ILE A 332 11.59 -12.61 -13.29
CA ILE A 332 10.48 -13.53 -13.07
C ILE A 332 9.25 -12.77 -12.56
N GLY A 333 9.44 -11.90 -11.56
CA GLY A 333 8.37 -11.07 -11.01
C GLY A 333 7.73 -10.19 -12.10
N LEU A 334 8.54 -9.47 -12.87
CA LEU A 334 8.05 -8.64 -13.97
C LEU A 334 7.36 -9.46 -15.06
N GLY A 335 7.84 -10.67 -15.36
CA GLY A 335 7.21 -11.58 -16.31
C GLY A 335 5.81 -12.02 -15.86
N ILE A 336 5.66 -12.42 -14.59
CA ILE A 336 4.36 -12.79 -14.01
C ILE A 336 3.42 -11.58 -14.02
N GLY A 337 3.91 -10.42 -13.56
CA GLY A 337 3.13 -9.19 -13.56
C GLY A 337 2.68 -8.75 -14.95
N GLY A 338 3.58 -8.81 -15.93
CA GLY A 338 3.28 -8.52 -17.33
C GLY A 338 2.27 -9.48 -17.93
N LEU A 339 2.33 -10.77 -17.62
CA LEU A 339 1.35 -11.76 -18.08
C LEU A 339 -0.05 -11.47 -17.51
N ILE A 340 -0.15 -11.11 -16.23
CA ILE A 340 -1.40 -10.67 -15.62
C ILE A 340 -1.90 -9.38 -16.27
N LEU A 341 -1.00 -8.43 -16.55
CA LEU A 341 -1.35 -7.17 -17.19
C LEU A 341 -1.88 -7.40 -18.63
N ILE A 342 -1.26 -8.29 -19.40
CA ILE A 342 -1.76 -8.71 -20.72
C ILE A 342 -3.14 -9.37 -20.59
N TYR A 343 -3.31 -10.28 -19.62
CA TYR A 343 -4.62 -10.90 -19.37
C TYR A 343 -5.69 -9.85 -19.05
N LEU A 344 -5.37 -8.88 -18.18
CA LEU A 344 -6.25 -7.75 -17.88
C LEU A 344 -6.52 -6.89 -19.10
N THR A 345 -5.52 -6.69 -19.96
CA THR A 345 -5.69 -5.96 -21.22
C THR A 345 -6.69 -6.66 -22.11
N VAL A 346 -6.54 -7.97 -22.33
CA VAL A 346 -7.41 -8.80 -23.18
C VAL A 346 -8.84 -8.81 -22.66
N GLN A 347 -9.01 -9.01 -21.35
CA GLN A 347 -10.33 -8.98 -20.68
C GLN A 347 -11.00 -7.61 -20.82
N ASN A 348 -10.22 -6.54 -20.68
CA ASN A 348 -10.71 -5.15 -20.70
C ASN A 348 -10.59 -4.47 -22.08
N LEU A 349 -10.30 -5.19 -23.19
CA LEU A 349 -10.25 -4.57 -24.53
C LEU A 349 -11.55 -3.85 -24.91
N LYS A 350 -12.65 -4.21 -24.24
CA LYS A 350 -13.97 -3.62 -24.42
C LYS A 350 -14.15 -2.26 -23.72
N ILE A 351 -13.27 -1.90 -22.79
CA ILE A 351 -13.35 -0.68 -21.97
C ILE A 351 -12.02 0.06 -22.06
N ILE A 352 -12.04 1.27 -22.60
CA ILE A 352 -10.84 2.11 -22.73
C ILE A 352 -10.46 2.65 -21.35
N ASN A 353 -9.58 1.93 -20.65
CA ASN A 353 -8.99 2.37 -19.38
C ASN A 353 -7.65 3.06 -19.65
N ILE A 354 -7.56 4.38 -19.45
CA ILE A 354 -6.33 5.16 -19.64
C ILE A 354 -5.20 4.68 -18.71
N GLY A 355 -5.53 4.18 -17.52
CA GLY A 355 -4.56 3.65 -16.56
C GLY A 355 -3.81 2.41 -17.04
N LEU A 356 -4.44 1.57 -17.87
CA LEU A 356 -3.86 0.28 -18.27
C LEU A 356 -2.71 0.42 -19.31
N PRO A 357 -2.83 1.23 -20.38
CA PRO A 357 -1.70 1.56 -21.25
C PRO A 357 -0.55 2.20 -20.48
N LEU A 358 -0.85 3.08 -19.53
CA LEU A 358 0.18 3.71 -18.69
C LEU A 358 0.90 2.68 -17.81
N ALA A 359 0.16 1.72 -17.24
CA ALA A 359 0.75 0.60 -16.50
C ALA A 359 1.62 -0.31 -17.39
N ILE A 360 1.24 -0.53 -18.66
CA ILE A 360 2.08 -1.25 -19.65
C ILE A 360 3.39 -0.50 -19.86
N VAL A 361 3.32 0.81 -20.12
CA VAL A 361 4.52 1.65 -20.28
C VAL A 361 5.40 1.61 -19.03
N ALA A 362 4.79 1.66 -17.84
CA ALA A 362 5.51 1.55 -16.58
C ALA A 362 6.26 0.22 -16.46
N TYR A 363 5.60 -0.89 -16.76
CA TYR A 363 6.20 -2.24 -16.76
C TYR A 363 7.34 -2.37 -17.78
N ILE A 364 7.18 -1.79 -18.98
CA ILE A 364 8.24 -1.79 -20.01
C ILE A 364 9.45 -1.01 -19.51
N LEU A 365 9.25 0.19 -18.94
CA LEU A 365 10.34 1.00 -18.38
C LEU A 365 11.06 0.28 -17.24
N GLU A 366 10.31 -0.39 -16.37
CA GLU A 366 10.88 -1.16 -15.28
C GLU A 366 11.67 -2.38 -15.79
N PHE A 367 11.11 -3.10 -16.77
CA PHE A 367 11.75 -4.23 -17.42
C PHE A 367 13.04 -3.84 -18.15
N LEU A 368 13.04 -2.72 -18.88
CA LEU A 368 14.24 -2.15 -19.50
C LEU A 368 15.27 -1.72 -18.44
N GLY A 369 14.80 -1.18 -17.32
CA GLY A 369 15.65 -0.89 -16.16
C GLY A 369 16.30 -2.16 -15.59
N VAL A 370 15.63 -3.30 -15.60
CA VAL A 370 16.22 -4.57 -15.12
C VAL A 370 17.13 -5.21 -16.18
N MET A 371 16.74 -5.13 -17.45
CA MET A 371 17.44 -5.70 -18.59
C MET A 371 18.62 -4.84 -19.04
N ASN A 372 19.78 -5.19 -18.48
CA ASN A 372 21.11 -4.92 -19.01
C ASN A 372 21.57 -3.43 -19.02
N PRO A 373 22.51 -3.03 -18.14
CA PRO A 373 23.03 -1.67 -18.10
C PRO A 373 23.77 -1.24 -19.37
N ASN A 374 24.18 -2.21 -20.21
CA ASN A 374 24.92 -1.93 -21.44
C ASN A 374 24.01 -1.49 -22.59
N TRP A 375 22.71 -1.82 -22.57
CA TRP A 375 21.77 -1.37 -23.60
C TRP A 375 21.76 0.15 -23.70
N PHE A 376 21.76 0.84 -22.55
CA PHE A 376 21.74 2.30 -22.52
C PHE A 376 23.02 2.92 -23.10
N LYS A 377 24.17 2.28 -22.88
CA LYS A 377 25.43 2.72 -23.48
C LYS A 377 25.43 2.59 -25.00
N LEU A 378 24.73 1.57 -25.53
CA LEU A 378 24.58 1.39 -26.97
C LEU A 378 23.65 2.46 -27.56
N VAL A 379 22.49 2.69 -26.95
CA VAL A 379 21.55 3.74 -27.39
C VAL A 379 22.16 5.14 -27.29
N GLN A 380 22.88 5.44 -26.21
CA GLN A 380 23.53 6.74 -26.04
C GLN A 380 24.65 6.95 -27.06
N LYS A 381 25.42 5.90 -27.37
CA LYS A 381 26.45 5.94 -28.41
C LYS A 381 25.87 6.18 -29.81
N GLU A 382 24.62 5.77 -30.04
CA GLU A 382 23.94 5.97 -31.32
C GLU A 382 23.27 7.35 -31.43
N ILE A 383 22.97 7.99 -30.29
CA ILE A 383 22.37 9.34 -30.25
C ILE A 383 23.44 10.44 -30.21
N GLU A 384 24.63 10.20 -29.67
CA GLU A 384 25.73 11.16 -29.74
C GLU A 384 26.26 11.21 -31.20
N PRO A 385 26.01 12.32 -31.94
CA PRO A 385 26.50 12.43 -33.30
C PRO A 385 28.03 12.35 -33.26
N GLU A 386 28.62 11.53 -34.13
CA GLU A 386 30.09 11.48 -34.25
C GLU A 386 30.60 12.92 -34.43
N PRO A 387 31.63 13.32 -33.66
CA PRO A 387 32.20 14.66 -33.79
C PRO A 387 32.68 14.81 -35.24
N VAL A 388 32.03 15.71 -35.97
CA VAL A 388 32.38 16.04 -37.35
C VAL A 388 33.81 16.59 -37.32
N PRO A 389 34.77 15.99 -38.06
CA PRO A 389 36.18 16.31 -38.00
C PRO A 389 36.51 17.74 -38.48
#